data_AF-A0A5C4IVK0-F1
#
_entry.id   AF-A0A5C4IVK0-F1
#
_cell.length_a   1.000
_cell.length_b   1.000
_cell.length_c   1.000
_cell.angle_alpha   90.00
_cell.angle_beta   90.00
_cell.angle_gamma   90.00
#
_symmetry.space_group_name_H-M   'P 1'
#
loop_
_entity.id
_entity.type
_entity.pdbx_description
1 polymer ?
#
loop_
_entity_poly.entity_id
_entity_poly.type
_entity_poly.pdbx_seq_one_letter_code
_entity_poly.pdbx_strand_id
1 'polypeptide(L)'
;MTEAPVQDEVYFGGQASVEEQFHEEATSAAAERRLNPRPDVIRHRGRYALINYNRTHYQAMVEDLLFLRTVLADAGLAYLLVRGNNDRPVIALDWKDRKKLRAALVEACRDEPFYSMTVDAKKKTSILVADGELSTNRQTRIFRLYRPRVEPGGGFEFGASAGVQIELWSFKGDEIVLPIENSLTRRTMLRQDAVRGTVERYGHTWPTIENMFADHASDISFDIDLVFSWVDGSSPEYIAARRAQQKDVVLGEGDDHEARFRQINELKYALRSVYMFAPWVRRIFIATDSPAPEWLAEHPSVTIVRSEEFFSDPSVLPTHNSQAVECQLHHIEGLSEHFLYSNDDMFFGRPVSPDLFFTPGGITKFIEAETRIGLGENAAERSGFENAARVNRKLLWNRFGRITTRHLEHCAAPLRRSVVSKMEREFPEEFRKTAASRFRAADNISVTNSFYHYYALLTGRAVTQTAAKVRYIDTTMRVGLNYLPKLLSKRNMDFFCLNDGSFPEVDADERAKLVTDFLEKYFPIKAPWEK
;
A
#
# COMPACT_ATOMS: atom_id res chain seq x y z
N MET A 1 -14.63 6.48 26.91
CA MET A 1 -13.19 6.71 26.68
C MET A 1 -12.65 5.42 26.10
N THR A 2 -12.57 5.33 24.78
CA THR A 2 -11.99 4.18 24.09
C THR A 2 -10.77 4.71 23.35
N GLU A 3 -9.63 4.21 23.82
CA GLU A 3 -8.29 4.55 23.39
C GLU A 3 -8.19 4.56 21.87
N ALA A 4 -7.63 5.64 21.32
CA ALA A 4 -7.16 5.64 19.95
C ALA A 4 -6.21 4.43 19.78
N PRO A 5 -6.37 3.60 18.74
CA PRO A 5 -5.44 2.51 18.54
C PRO A 5 -4.06 3.14 18.35
N VAL A 6 -3.13 2.77 19.23
CA VAL A 6 -1.70 2.93 19.02
C VAL A 6 -1.46 2.47 17.58
N GLN A 7 -0.85 3.32 16.76
CA GLN A 7 -0.37 2.96 15.43
C GLN A 7 0.65 1.84 15.60
N ASP A 8 0.18 0.60 15.66
CA ASP A 8 1.03 -0.56 15.66
C ASP A 8 1.71 -0.62 14.28
N GLU A 9 3.01 -0.37 14.29
CA GLU A 9 3.92 -0.42 13.14
C GLU A 9 3.65 -1.64 12.29
N VAL A 10 3.25 -1.39 11.04
CA VAL A 10 2.87 -2.45 10.12
C VAL A 10 4.12 -3.02 9.48
N TYR A 11 4.35 -4.30 9.69
CA TYR A 11 5.30 -5.06 8.88
C TYR A 11 4.86 -5.09 7.40
N PHE A 12 5.69 -4.52 6.51
CA PHE A 12 5.34 -4.28 5.11
C PHE A 12 5.52 -5.47 4.16
N GLY A 13 5.68 -6.70 4.68
CA GLY A 13 5.46 -7.91 3.89
C GLY A 13 6.13 -7.92 2.51
N GLY A 14 7.47 -7.89 2.43
CA GLY A 14 8.14 -8.03 1.13
C GLY A 14 7.68 -9.31 0.42
N GLN A 15 7.22 -9.20 -0.83
CA GLN A 15 6.72 -10.31 -1.64
C GLN A 15 7.70 -11.48 -1.60
N ALA A 16 7.18 -12.71 -1.66
CA ALA A 16 7.98 -13.84 -2.09
C ALA A 16 8.60 -13.41 -3.42
N SER A 17 9.93 -13.39 -3.50
CA SER A 17 10.60 -13.30 -4.80
C SER A 17 9.90 -14.29 -5.72
N VAL A 18 9.70 -13.92 -6.98
CA VAL A 18 9.17 -14.78 -8.07
C VAL A 18 9.91 -16.14 -8.17
N GLU A 19 10.97 -16.32 -7.38
CA GLU A 19 11.78 -17.51 -7.16
C GLU A 19 11.46 -18.30 -5.87
N GLU A 20 10.28 -18.20 -5.27
CA GLU A 20 9.77 -19.37 -4.52
C GLU A 20 9.44 -20.45 -5.56
N GLN A 21 10.46 -21.18 -6.01
CA GLN A 21 10.25 -22.39 -6.79
C GLN A 21 9.48 -23.36 -5.90
N PHE A 22 8.17 -23.48 -6.14
CA PHE A 22 7.33 -24.49 -5.55
C PHE A 22 7.78 -25.84 -6.10
N HIS A 23 8.65 -26.51 -5.34
CA HIS A 23 8.91 -27.93 -5.54
C HIS A 23 7.77 -28.69 -4.84
N GLU A 24 7.32 -29.79 -5.44
CA GLU A 24 6.38 -30.69 -4.77
C GLU A 24 7.04 -31.19 -3.48
N GLU A 25 6.55 -30.71 -2.33
CA GLU A 25 7.10 -31.08 -1.03
C GLU A 25 6.38 -32.35 -0.57
N ALA A 26 7.14 -33.44 -0.45
CA ALA A 26 6.64 -34.70 0.07
C ALA A 26 6.15 -34.49 1.51
N THR A 27 4.88 -34.79 1.77
CA THR A 27 4.23 -34.71 3.08
C THR A 27 4.12 -36.10 3.69
N SER A 28 4.27 -36.24 5.00
CA SER A 28 4.11 -37.55 5.63
C SER A 28 2.65 -38.03 5.55
N ALA A 29 2.43 -39.33 5.41
CA ALA A 29 1.08 -39.93 5.48
C ALA A 29 0.35 -39.62 6.80
N ALA A 30 1.09 -39.31 7.87
CA ALA A 30 0.52 -38.85 9.13
C ALA A 30 -0.05 -37.43 9.02
N ALA A 31 0.69 -36.51 8.40
CA ALA A 31 0.19 -35.16 8.12
C ALA A 31 -1.01 -35.18 7.17
N GLU A 32 -0.98 -36.00 6.12
CA GLU A 32 -2.09 -36.14 5.17
C GLU A 32 -3.39 -36.56 5.86
N ARG A 33 -3.33 -37.55 6.76
CA ARG A 33 -4.50 -38.01 7.54
C ARG A 33 -5.07 -36.93 8.46
N ARG A 34 -4.26 -35.97 8.90
CA ARG A 34 -4.69 -34.89 9.82
C ARG A 34 -5.20 -33.67 9.06
N LEU A 35 -4.54 -33.29 7.97
CA LEU A 35 -4.81 -32.05 7.24
C LEU A 35 -5.85 -32.22 6.12
N ASN A 36 -5.92 -33.36 5.42
CA ASN A 36 -6.88 -33.55 4.33
C ASN A 36 -8.36 -33.46 4.75
N PRO A 37 -8.78 -33.94 5.94
CA PRO A 37 -10.18 -33.85 6.35
C PRO A 37 -10.63 -32.45 6.77
N ARG A 38 -9.69 -31.50 6.96
CA ARG A 38 -10.02 -30.15 7.45
C ARG A 38 -10.68 -29.33 6.34
N PRO A 39 -11.89 -28.77 6.56
CA PRO A 39 -12.61 -28.02 5.54
C PRO A 39 -11.97 -26.66 5.23
N ASP A 40 -11.12 -26.15 6.12
CA ASP A 40 -10.41 -24.87 5.99
C ASP A 40 -9.00 -25.03 5.40
N VAL A 41 -8.58 -26.24 5.03
CA VAL A 41 -7.26 -26.54 4.46
C VAL A 41 -7.42 -27.07 3.03
N ILE A 42 -6.61 -26.56 2.11
CA ILE A 42 -6.54 -27.02 0.72
C ILE A 42 -5.12 -27.38 0.31
N ARG A 43 -4.98 -28.20 -0.74
CA ARG A 43 -3.73 -28.36 -1.46
C ARG A 43 -3.60 -27.27 -2.52
N HIS A 44 -2.60 -26.41 -2.39
CA HIS A 44 -2.28 -25.36 -3.35
C HIS A 44 -0.79 -25.40 -3.69
N ARG A 45 -0.45 -25.52 -4.99
CA ARG A 45 0.94 -25.59 -5.49
C ARG A 45 1.83 -26.58 -4.73
N GLY A 46 1.30 -27.77 -4.46
CA GLY A 46 2.02 -28.85 -3.76
C GLY A 46 2.16 -28.66 -2.24
N ARG A 47 1.59 -27.60 -1.64
CA ARG A 47 1.60 -27.36 -0.19
C ARG A 47 0.18 -27.36 0.39
N TYR A 48 0.08 -27.58 1.70
CA TYR A 48 -1.13 -27.30 2.44
C TYR A 48 -1.24 -25.81 2.70
N ALA A 49 -2.43 -25.24 2.48
CA ALA A 49 -2.71 -23.84 2.71
C ALA A 49 -4.05 -23.70 3.42
N LEU A 50 -4.16 -22.70 4.28
CA LEU A 50 -5.43 -22.26 4.84
C LEU A 50 -6.22 -21.50 3.78
N ILE A 51 -7.51 -21.78 3.67
CA ILE A 51 -8.44 -20.96 2.89
C ILE A 51 -8.56 -19.59 3.57
N ASN A 52 -8.35 -18.51 2.82
CA ASN A 52 -8.39 -17.15 3.34
C ASN A 52 -9.38 -16.29 2.57
N TYR A 53 -10.39 -15.76 3.27
CA TYR A 53 -11.37 -14.81 2.69
C TYR A 53 -11.35 -13.43 3.36
N ASN A 54 -10.64 -13.28 4.49
CA ASN A 54 -10.85 -12.14 5.39
C ASN A 54 -9.60 -11.69 6.15
N ARG A 55 -8.41 -12.23 5.84
CA ARG A 55 -7.16 -11.80 6.45
C ARG A 55 -6.29 -11.07 5.44
N THR A 56 -5.81 -9.90 5.86
CA THR A 56 -4.71 -9.21 5.18
C THR A 56 -3.37 -9.90 5.48
N HIS A 57 -2.34 -9.54 4.72
CA HIS A 57 -0.97 -10.02 4.96
C HIS A 57 -0.49 -9.72 6.39
N TYR A 58 -0.78 -8.51 6.88
CA TYR A 58 -0.40 -8.07 8.21
C TYR A 58 -1.11 -8.88 9.30
N GLN A 59 -2.43 -9.03 9.19
CA GLN A 59 -3.22 -9.79 10.18
C GLN A 59 -2.77 -11.24 10.28
N ALA A 60 -2.51 -11.89 9.14
CA ALA A 60 -2.01 -13.26 9.14
C ALA A 60 -0.61 -13.40 9.76
N MET A 61 0.26 -12.41 9.55
CA MET A 61 1.58 -12.36 10.21
C MET A 61 1.41 -12.23 11.73
N VAL A 62 0.54 -11.33 12.20
CA VAL A 62 0.26 -11.14 13.64
C VAL A 62 -0.30 -12.43 14.25
N GLU A 63 -1.25 -13.09 13.60
CA GLU A 63 -1.79 -14.38 14.05
C GLU A 63 -0.69 -15.44 14.22
N ASP A 64 0.20 -15.56 13.23
CA ASP A 64 1.29 -16.53 13.27
C ASP A 64 2.31 -16.15 14.36
N LEU A 65 2.58 -14.85 14.58
CA LEU A 65 3.46 -14.35 15.62
C LEU A 65 2.94 -14.65 17.02
N LEU A 66 1.65 -14.40 17.27
CA LEU A 66 1.00 -14.68 18.54
C LEU A 66 0.88 -16.18 18.82
N PHE A 67 0.62 -16.98 17.79
CA PHE A 67 0.68 -18.44 17.90
C PHE A 67 2.08 -18.89 18.38
N LEU A 68 3.15 -18.43 17.72
CA LEU A 68 4.51 -18.79 18.09
C LEU A 68 4.86 -18.33 19.51
N ARG A 69 4.44 -17.13 19.92
CA ARG A 69 4.61 -16.64 21.30
C ARG A 69 4.07 -17.62 22.33
N THR A 70 2.84 -18.10 22.13
CA THR A 70 2.19 -19.06 23.03
C THR A 70 2.98 -20.37 23.09
N VAL A 71 3.39 -20.92 21.94
CA VAL A 71 4.19 -22.16 21.90
C VAL A 71 5.49 -22.02 22.68
N LEU A 72 6.17 -20.87 22.56
CA LEU A 72 7.42 -20.63 23.28
C LEU A 72 7.20 -20.47 24.78
N ALA A 73 6.13 -19.79 25.19
CA ALA A 73 5.75 -19.64 26.59
C ALA A 73 5.41 -20.99 27.24
N ASP A 74 4.57 -21.80 26.59
CA ASP A 74 4.14 -23.13 27.08
C ASP A 74 5.33 -24.10 27.18
N ALA A 75 6.28 -24.00 26.26
CA ALA A 75 7.52 -24.77 26.32
C ALA A 75 8.51 -24.24 27.38
N GLY A 76 8.29 -23.07 27.98
CA GLY A 76 9.26 -22.42 28.86
C GLY A 76 10.58 -22.12 28.15
N LEU A 77 10.50 -21.60 26.92
CA LEU A 77 11.64 -21.14 26.13
C LEU A 77 11.83 -19.65 26.36
N ALA A 78 13.06 -19.23 26.69
CA ALA A 78 13.39 -17.81 26.74
C ALA A 78 13.58 -17.29 25.30
N TYR A 79 12.97 -16.16 25.00
CA TYR A 79 13.09 -15.51 23.69
C TYR A 79 13.20 -14.00 23.83
N LEU A 80 13.54 -13.36 22.72
CA LEU A 80 13.50 -11.91 22.52
C LEU A 80 12.67 -11.62 21.27
N LEU A 81 11.80 -10.61 21.32
CA LEU A 81 11.30 -9.98 20.12
C LEU A 81 12.31 -8.91 19.70
N VAL A 82 12.76 -8.95 18.43
CA VAL A 82 13.64 -7.94 17.84
C VAL A 82 13.13 -7.51 16.47
N ARG A 83 13.53 -6.31 16.04
CA ARG A 83 13.16 -5.73 14.75
C ARG A 83 14.25 -6.01 13.72
N GLY A 84 13.92 -6.80 12.69
CA GLY A 84 14.81 -7.01 11.54
C GLY A 84 15.02 -5.73 10.71
N ASN A 85 16.00 -5.73 9.79
CA ASN A 85 16.34 -4.55 8.96
C ASN A 85 15.24 -4.07 8.01
N ASN A 86 14.12 -4.80 7.90
CA ASN A 86 12.96 -4.49 7.08
C ASN A 86 11.67 -4.50 7.90
N ASP A 87 11.79 -4.14 9.19
CA ASP A 87 10.70 -4.05 10.15
C ASP A 87 10.00 -5.38 10.45
N ARG A 88 10.53 -6.49 9.95
CA ARG A 88 9.99 -7.81 10.26
C ARG A 88 10.17 -8.10 11.74
N PRO A 89 9.11 -8.52 12.45
CA PRO A 89 9.27 -9.07 13.78
C PRO A 89 10.07 -10.38 13.70
N VAL A 90 11.12 -10.45 14.51
CA VAL A 90 12.01 -11.60 14.62
C VAL A 90 11.97 -12.09 16.06
N ILE A 91 11.75 -13.39 16.25
CA ILE A 91 11.91 -14.04 17.54
C ILE A 91 13.33 -14.62 17.61
N ALA A 92 14.13 -14.11 18.54
CA ALA A 92 15.48 -14.61 18.79
C ALA A 92 15.52 -15.53 20.03
N LEU A 93 16.15 -16.70 19.88
CA LEU A 93 16.34 -17.68 20.96
C LEU A 93 17.81 -18.11 21.05
N ASP A 94 18.19 -18.75 22.16
CA ASP A 94 19.51 -19.35 22.30
C ASP A 94 19.63 -20.61 21.42
N TRP A 95 20.73 -20.71 20.68
CA TRP A 95 21.09 -21.84 19.83
C TRP A 95 21.05 -23.17 20.59
N LYS A 96 21.39 -23.17 21.89
CA LYS A 96 21.33 -24.38 22.73
C LYS A 96 19.91 -24.95 22.82
N ASP A 97 18.89 -24.11 22.71
CA ASP A 97 17.49 -24.49 22.86
C ASP A 97 16.88 -25.06 21.57
N ARG A 98 17.66 -25.17 20.48
CA ARG A 98 17.21 -25.68 19.18
C ARG A 98 16.39 -26.97 19.27
N LYS A 99 16.85 -27.96 20.04
CA LYS A 99 16.15 -29.25 20.14
C LYS A 99 14.79 -29.10 20.83
N LYS A 100 14.73 -28.27 21.87
CA LYS A 100 13.51 -27.98 22.64
C LYS A 100 12.53 -27.16 21.80
N LEU A 101 13.01 -26.12 21.10
CA LEU A 101 12.26 -25.34 20.12
C LEU A 101 11.63 -26.24 19.05
N ARG A 102 12.42 -27.13 18.43
CA ARG A 102 11.91 -28.08 17.43
C ARG A 102 10.80 -28.95 18.00
N ALA A 103 11.02 -29.58 19.16
CA ALA A 103 10.01 -30.43 19.77
C ALA A 103 8.70 -29.67 20.05
N ALA A 104 8.80 -28.46 20.60
CA ALA A 104 7.63 -27.62 20.88
C ALA A 104 6.86 -27.22 19.61
N LEU A 105 7.57 -26.77 18.57
CA LEU A 105 6.94 -26.37 17.32
C LEU A 105 6.33 -27.56 16.57
N VAL A 106 7.03 -28.70 16.51
CA VAL A 106 6.51 -29.93 15.89
C VAL A 106 5.22 -30.39 16.57
N GLU A 107 5.18 -30.32 17.91
CA GLU A 107 3.99 -30.69 18.66
C GLU A 107 2.84 -29.71 18.40
N ALA A 108 3.08 -28.42 18.57
CA ALA A 108 2.06 -27.39 18.43
C ALA A 108 1.53 -27.28 17.00
N CYS A 109 2.37 -27.53 15.99
CA CYS A 109 1.99 -27.46 14.58
C CYS A 109 1.49 -28.80 14.01
N ARG A 110 1.31 -29.85 14.85
CA ARG A 110 0.95 -31.20 14.38
C ARG A 110 -0.29 -31.24 13.49
N ASP A 111 -1.26 -30.40 13.80
CA ASP A 111 -2.56 -30.30 13.12
C ASP A 111 -2.68 -29.03 12.25
N GLU A 112 -1.61 -28.23 12.14
CA GLU A 112 -1.60 -26.95 11.44
C GLU A 112 -0.67 -26.99 10.21
N PRO A 113 -1.02 -26.33 9.09
CA PRO A 113 -0.20 -26.30 7.89
C PRO A 113 0.96 -25.29 8.01
N PHE A 114 1.74 -25.35 9.10
CA PHE A 114 2.92 -24.52 9.29
C PHE A 114 4.11 -25.05 8.49
N TYR A 115 4.73 -24.17 7.73
CA TYR A 115 5.96 -24.43 7.00
C TYR A 115 7.12 -23.65 7.61
N SER A 116 8.30 -24.26 7.62
CA SER A 116 9.55 -23.63 8.01
C SER A 116 10.46 -23.48 6.79
N MET A 117 10.64 -22.25 6.31
CA MET A 117 11.58 -21.93 5.24
C MET A 117 12.97 -21.65 5.83
N THR A 118 13.99 -22.32 5.31
CA THR A 118 15.39 -22.03 5.65
C THR A 118 15.86 -20.76 4.94
N VAL A 119 16.31 -19.75 5.69
CA VAL A 119 16.62 -18.41 5.13
C VAL A 119 18.12 -18.22 4.85
N ASP A 120 18.99 -18.83 5.65
CA ASP A 120 20.45 -18.70 5.56
C ASP A 120 21.11 -19.74 4.62
N ALA A 121 20.30 -20.46 3.84
CA ALA A 121 20.77 -21.37 2.79
C ALA A 121 20.74 -20.70 1.41
N LYS A 122 21.69 -21.08 0.53
CA LYS A 122 21.72 -20.62 -0.87
C LYS A 122 20.44 -20.95 -1.62
N LYS A 123 19.90 -22.17 -1.43
CA LYS A 123 18.60 -22.58 -1.95
C LYS A 123 17.60 -22.56 -0.80
N LYS A 124 16.58 -21.72 -0.91
CA LYS A 124 15.48 -21.66 0.05
C LYS A 124 14.58 -22.87 -0.18
N THR A 125 14.36 -23.64 0.88
CA THR A 125 13.45 -24.79 0.90
C THR A 125 12.55 -24.66 2.11
N SER A 126 11.28 -25.00 1.94
CA SER A 126 10.34 -25.11 3.04
C SER A 126 10.11 -26.59 3.35
N ILE A 127 9.79 -26.87 4.60
CA ILE A 127 9.32 -28.18 5.04
C ILE A 127 8.13 -27.99 5.96
N LEU A 128 7.20 -28.95 5.93
CA LEU A 128 6.05 -28.96 6.84
C LEU A 128 6.56 -29.26 8.26
N VAL A 129 6.30 -28.37 9.21
CA VAL A 129 6.77 -28.50 10.59
C VAL A 129 6.22 -29.76 11.25
N ALA A 130 4.99 -30.16 10.90
CA ALA A 130 4.35 -31.37 11.39
C ALA A 130 5.07 -32.68 11.01
N ASP A 131 6.00 -32.64 10.04
CA ASP A 131 6.83 -33.78 9.64
C ASP A 131 8.09 -33.96 10.52
N GLY A 132 8.28 -33.12 11.53
CA GLY A 132 9.21 -33.37 12.64
C GLY A 132 10.51 -32.59 12.61
N GLU A 133 10.75 -31.78 11.58
CA GLU A 133 11.97 -30.97 11.45
C GLU A 133 11.64 -29.51 11.11
N LEU A 134 12.59 -28.61 11.40
CA LEU A 134 12.50 -27.17 11.02
C LEU A 134 13.41 -26.81 9.84
N SER A 135 14.41 -27.64 9.54
CA SER A 135 15.27 -27.53 8.37
C SER A 135 15.96 -28.86 8.12
N THR A 136 16.26 -29.17 6.87
CA THR A 136 17.08 -30.33 6.49
C THR A 136 18.54 -30.15 6.93
N ASN A 137 19.00 -28.90 7.13
CA ASN A 137 20.32 -28.59 7.63
C ASN A 137 20.30 -28.30 9.14
N ARG A 138 21.06 -29.10 9.90
CA ARG A 138 21.18 -28.95 11.36
C ARG A 138 21.94 -27.69 11.80
N GLN A 139 22.68 -27.05 10.91
CA GLN A 139 23.42 -25.80 11.17
C GLN A 139 22.62 -24.53 10.88
N THR A 140 21.43 -24.63 10.27
CA THR A 140 20.54 -23.51 9.97
C THR A 140 20.24 -22.70 11.22
N ARG A 141 20.49 -21.39 11.21
CA ARG A 141 20.23 -20.48 12.34
C ARG A 141 19.03 -19.58 12.11
N ILE A 142 18.57 -19.44 10.87
CA ILE A 142 17.45 -18.56 10.51
C ILE A 142 16.35 -19.35 9.82
N PHE A 143 15.18 -19.36 10.44
CA PHE A 143 13.96 -19.99 9.93
C PHE A 143 12.90 -18.93 9.69
N ARG A 144 12.03 -19.15 8.72
CA ARG A 144 10.81 -18.37 8.56
C ARG A 144 9.60 -19.28 8.63
N LEU A 145 8.80 -19.10 9.68
CA LEU A 145 7.64 -19.91 10.00
C LEU A 145 6.40 -19.20 9.47
N TYR A 146 5.56 -19.91 8.73
CA TYR A 146 4.35 -19.34 8.12
C TYR A 146 3.32 -20.42 7.84
N ARG A 147 2.04 -20.05 7.89
CA ARG A 147 0.96 -20.84 7.27
C ARG A 147 0.61 -20.23 5.92
N PRO A 148 0.82 -20.96 4.80
CA PRO A 148 0.34 -20.52 3.50
C PRO A 148 -1.15 -20.23 3.58
N ARG A 149 -1.58 -19.09 3.04
CA ARG A 149 -2.98 -18.69 2.99
C ARG A 149 -3.34 -18.35 1.56
N VAL A 150 -4.47 -18.86 1.09
CA VAL A 150 -4.90 -18.74 -0.30
C VAL A 150 -6.38 -18.39 -0.34
N GLU A 151 -6.71 -17.34 -1.08
CA GLU A 151 -8.07 -17.05 -1.50
C GLU A 151 -8.35 -17.83 -2.81
N PRO A 152 -9.35 -18.73 -2.82
CA PRO A 152 -9.51 -19.71 -3.90
C PRO A 152 -10.09 -19.15 -5.21
N GLY A 153 -10.81 -18.02 -5.19
CA GLY A 153 -11.45 -17.45 -6.38
C GLY A 153 -10.50 -16.68 -7.30
N GLY A 154 -9.67 -15.80 -6.73
CA GLY A 154 -8.72 -14.92 -7.40
C GLY A 154 -7.26 -15.33 -7.25
N GLY A 155 -6.97 -16.40 -6.50
CA GLY A 155 -5.62 -16.90 -6.26
C GLY A 155 -4.75 -15.93 -5.48
N PHE A 156 -5.36 -15.03 -4.70
CA PHE A 156 -4.62 -14.14 -3.81
C PHE A 156 -4.00 -14.98 -2.69
N GLU A 157 -2.67 -15.08 -2.69
CA GLU A 157 -1.95 -15.93 -1.75
C GLU A 157 -0.79 -15.19 -1.09
N PHE A 158 -0.45 -15.65 0.10
CA PHE A 158 0.80 -15.29 0.73
C PHE A 158 1.36 -16.43 1.56
N GLY A 159 2.69 -16.57 1.47
CA GLY A 159 3.46 -17.62 2.10
C GLY A 159 4.53 -17.03 3.00
N ALA A 160 5.80 -17.34 2.71
CA ALA A 160 6.90 -16.93 3.57
C ALA A 160 7.09 -15.40 3.61
N SER A 161 6.55 -14.62 2.67
CA SER A 161 6.52 -13.15 2.74
C SER A 161 5.90 -12.65 4.04
N ALA A 162 4.79 -13.26 4.47
CA ALA A 162 4.05 -12.94 5.70
C ALA A 162 4.57 -13.71 6.93
N GLY A 163 5.58 -14.57 6.79
CA GLY A 163 6.06 -15.41 7.88
C GLY A 163 6.82 -14.68 8.98
N VAL A 164 6.86 -15.27 10.16
CA VAL A 164 7.64 -14.78 11.30
C VAL A 164 9.02 -15.40 11.25
N GLN A 165 10.06 -14.59 11.43
CA GLN A 165 11.42 -15.09 11.43
C GLN A 165 11.82 -15.55 12.83
N ILE A 166 12.42 -16.72 12.92
CA ILE A 166 13.05 -17.24 14.13
C ILE A 166 14.55 -17.28 13.90
N GLU A 167 15.30 -16.71 14.84
CA GLU A 167 16.76 -16.70 14.81
C GLU A 167 17.34 -17.39 16.04
N LEU A 168 18.34 -18.25 15.81
CA LEU A 168 19.08 -18.90 16.87
C LEU A 168 20.42 -18.20 17.09
N TRP A 169 20.50 -17.44 18.16
CA TRP A 169 21.67 -16.68 18.61
C TRP A 169 22.58 -17.54 19.50
N SER A 170 23.88 -17.31 19.47
CA SER A 170 24.82 -18.03 20.32
C SER A 170 25.23 -17.15 21.48
N PHE A 171 24.99 -17.61 22.71
CA PHE A 171 25.33 -16.89 23.94
C PHE A 171 26.53 -17.60 24.60
N LYS A 172 27.77 -17.28 24.21
CA LYS A 172 28.99 -17.96 24.66
C LYS A 172 29.86 -16.99 25.48
N GLY A 173 30.19 -17.37 26.70
CA GLY A 173 30.95 -16.50 27.60
C GLY A 173 30.25 -15.14 27.75
N ASP A 174 31.03 -14.08 27.54
CA ASP A 174 30.65 -12.68 27.55
C ASP A 174 30.14 -12.16 26.20
N GLU A 175 30.01 -13.00 25.17
CA GLU A 175 29.55 -12.58 23.83
C GLU A 175 28.17 -13.14 23.48
N ILE A 176 27.45 -12.36 22.66
CA ILE A 176 26.26 -12.76 21.92
C ILE A 176 26.60 -12.68 20.43
N VAL A 177 26.42 -13.80 19.72
CA VAL A 177 26.68 -13.90 18.28
C VAL A 177 25.39 -14.21 17.54
N LEU A 178 24.95 -13.30 16.70
CA LEU A 178 23.77 -13.38 15.86
C LEU A 178 24.09 -14.08 14.53
N PRO A 179 23.09 -14.67 13.86
CA PRO A 179 23.28 -15.16 12.51
C PRO A 179 23.34 -14.00 11.48
N ILE A 180 22.64 -12.90 11.74
CA ILE A 180 22.56 -11.69 10.91
C ILE A 180 22.40 -10.44 11.80
N GLU A 181 22.85 -9.27 11.33
CA GLU A 181 22.54 -8.01 11.99
C GLU A 181 21.04 -7.64 11.87
N ASN A 182 20.55 -6.89 12.85
CA ASN A 182 19.18 -6.38 12.88
C ASN A 182 19.20 -4.85 13.00
N SER A 183 18.03 -4.22 13.13
CA SER A 183 17.88 -2.76 13.08
C SER A 183 18.77 -2.01 14.08
N LEU A 184 19.09 -2.62 15.22
CA LEU A 184 19.88 -2.00 16.28
C LEU A 184 21.28 -2.60 16.43
N THR A 185 21.41 -3.92 16.27
CA THR A 185 22.58 -4.67 16.77
C THR A 185 23.47 -5.21 15.68
N ARG A 186 24.77 -5.25 15.97
CA ARG A 186 25.78 -5.92 15.13
C ARG A 186 25.70 -7.43 15.29
N ARG A 187 26.34 -8.14 14.36
CA ARG A 187 26.41 -9.61 14.39
C ARG A 187 27.06 -10.17 15.67
N THR A 188 28.04 -9.48 16.24
CA THR A 188 28.68 -9.87 17.50
C THR A 188 28.69 -8.67 18.44
N MET A 189 28.28 -8.90 19.69
CA MET A 189 28.23 -7.88 20.74
C MET A 189 28.57 -8.49 22.10
N LEU A 190 29.00 -7.67 23.05
CA LEU A 190 29.17 -8.12 24.43
C LEU A 190 27.80 -8.29 25.09
N ARG A 191 27.67 -9.32 25.92
CA ARG A 191 26.44 -9.66 26.65
C ARG A 191 25.99 -8.52 27.58
N GLN A 192 26.95 -7.82 28.18
CA GLN A 192 26.65 -6.70 29.07
C GLN A 192 26.03 -5.50 28.32
N ASP A 193 26.31 -5.35 27.02
CA ASP A 193 25.78 -4.26 26.21
C ASP A 193 24.34 -4.55 25.74
N ALA A 194 23.94 -5.82 25.69
CA ALA A 194 22.58 -6.24 25.36
C ALA A 194 21.66 -6.20 26.59
N VAL A 195 21.46 -5.00 27.14
CA VAL A 195 20.58 -4.74 28.28
C VAL A 195 19.16 -5.22 27.96
N ARG A 196 18.56 -5.99 28.87
CA ARG A 196 17.21 -6.54 28.70
C ARG A 196 16.16 -5.47 28.96
N GLY A 197 15.17 -5.41 28.10
CA GLY A 197 14.00 -4.55 28.26
C GLY A 197 12.71 -5.26 27.89
N THR A 198 11.62 -4.51 27.88
CA THR A 198 10.30 -4.97 27.41
C THR A 198 9.68 -3.96 26.46
N VAL A 199 8.80 -4.41 25.57
CA VAL A 199 8.02 -3.55 24.68
C VAL A 199 6.57 -4.04 24.61
N GLU A 200 5.60 -3.12 24.56
CA GLU A 200 4.20 -3.45 24.24
C GLU A 200 4.02 -3.45 22.72
N ARG A 201 3.67 -4.61 22.15
CA ARG A 201 3.37 -4.76 20.72
C ARG A 201 2.33 -5.84 20.52
N TYR A 202 1.45 -5.67 19.53
CA TYR A 202 0.44 -6.68 19.17
C TYR A 202 -0.44 -7.10 20.36
N GLY A 203 -0.74 -6.16 21.27
CA GLY A 203 -1.54 -6.40 22.48
C GLY A 203 -0.84 -7.19 23.59
N HIS A 204 0.49 -7.32 23.56
CA HIS A 204 1.25 -8.04 24.58
C HIS A 204 2.59 -7.37 24.92
N THR A 205 3.03 -7.60 26.16
CA THR A 205 4.41 -7.33 26.58
C THR A 205 5.35 -8.40 26.03
N TRP A 206 6.44 -7.96 25.40
CA TRP A 206 7.50 -8.81 24.86
C TRP A 206 8.85 -8.53 25.51
N PRO A 207 9.62 -9.56 25.88
CA PRO A 207 11.03 -9.37 26.21
C PRO A 207 11.81 -8.92 24.98
N THR A 208 12.65 -7.90 25.12
CA THR A 208 13.47 -7.36 24.02
C THR A 208 14.83 -6.88 24.54
N ILE A 209 15.62 -6.23 23.67
CA ILE A 209 16.82 -5.48 24.03
C ILE A 209 16.40 -4.02 24.18
N GLU A 210 16.94 -3.33 25.17
CA GLU A 210 16.72 -1.89 25.35
C GLU A 210 16.96 -1.12 24.04
N ASN A 211 16.09 -0.16 23.73
CA ASN A 211 16.10 0.65 22.50
C ASN A 211 15.87 -0.10 21.16
N MET A 212 15.58 -1.41 21.18
CA MET A 212 15.31 -2.19 19.95
C MET A 212 14.13 -1.62 19.13
N PHE A 213 13.13 -1.09 19.82
CA PHE A 213 11.91 -0.50 19.24
C PHE A 213 11.76 0.97 19.63
N ALA A 214 12.85 1.64 20.01
CA ALA A 214 12.84 3.10 20.08
C ALA A 214 12.80 3.68 18.66
N ASP A 215 12.34 4.93 18.52
CA ASP A 215 12.35 5.64 17.24
C ASP A 215 13.79 5.77 16.72
N HIS A 216 14.12 5.04 15.65
CA HIS A 216 15.42 5.17 15.00
C HIS A 216 15.39 6.36 14.05
N ALA A 217 16.53 7.02 13.84
CA ALA A 217 16.63 8.18 12.95
C ALA A 217 16.25 7.85 11.48
N SER A 218 16.23 6.57 11.12
CA SER A 218 15.80 6.06 9.82
C SER A 218 14.30 5.75 9.72
N ASP A 219 13.55 5.97 10.80
CA ASP A 219 12.13 5.62 10.85
C ASP A 219 11.26 6.77 10.34
N ILE A 220 10.10 6.40 9.81
CA ILE A 220 9.04 7.34 9.46
C ILE A 220 7.96 7.21 10.53
N SER A 221 8.00 8.10 11.53
CA SER A 221 7.11 8.08 12.70
C SER A 221 6.03 9.16 12.68
N PHE A 222 5.96 9.97 11.63
CA PHE A 222 4.90 10.97 11.47
C PHE A 222 3.65 10.36 10.84
N ASP A 223 2.49 10.93 11.20
CA ASP A 223 1.20 10.57 10.63
C ASP A 223 1.16 10.80 9.11
N ILE A 224 0.61 9.82 8.39
CA ILE A 224 0.31 9.92 6.97
C ILE A 224 -1.16 9.59 6.71
N ASP A 225 -1.89 10.56 6.16
CA ASP A 225 -3.27 10.36 5.68
C ASP A 225 -3.33 10.15 4.17
N LEU A 226 -4.49 9.74 3.67
CA LEU A 226 -4.77 9.57 2.25
C LEU A 226 -6.04 10.36 1.90
N VAL A 227 -5.99 11.12 0.81
CA VAL A 227 -7.14 11.86 0.29
C VAL A 227 -7.51 11.29 -1.08
N PHE A 228 -8.74 10.80 -1.21
CA PHE A 228 -9.35 10.47 -2.50
C PHE A 228 -10.21 11.63 -2.99
N SER A 229 -10.03 12.07 -4.23
CA SER A 229 -11.09 12.80 -4.93
C SER A 229 -11.97 11.81 -5.68
N TRP A 230 -13.28 11.89 -5.47
CA TRP A 230 -14.22 10.96 -6.09
C TRP A 230 -15.56 11.64 -6.41
N VAL A 231 -16.21 11.15 -7.45
CA VAL A 231 -17.56 11.57 -7.84
C VAL A 231 -18.32 10.37 -8.40
N ASP A 232 -19.59 10.27 -8.06
CA ASP A 232 -20.49 9.33 -8.74
C ASP A 232 -20.85 9.85 -10.13
N GLY A 233 -20.04 9.48 -11.12
CA GLY A 233 -20.29 9.80 -12.52
C GLY A 233 -21.60 9.24 -13.07
N SER A 234 -22.23 8.26 -12.40
CA SER A 234 -23.49 7.65 -12.83
C SER A 234 -24.74 8.32 -12.25
N SER A 235 -24.58 9.24 -11.29
CA SER A 235 -25.70 9.95 -10.67
C SER A 235 -26.43 10.82 -11.71
N PRO A 236 -27.76 10.65 -11.89
CA PRO A 236 -28.57 11.51 -12.74
C PRO A 236 -28.48 12.99 -12.36
N GLU A 237 -28.41 13.29 -11.06
CA GLU A 237 -28.28 14.63 -10.51
C GLU A 237 -26.94 15.25 -10.90
N TYR A 238 -25.84 14.50 -10.77
CA TYR A 238 -24.51 14.94 -11.19
C TYR A 238 -24.44 15.21 -12.69
N ILE A 239 -24.98 14.30 -13.51
CA ILE A 239 -25.02 14.43 -14.98
C ILE A 239 -25.85 15.66 -15.37
N ALA A 240 -27.02 15.86 -14.75
CA ALA A 240 -27.88 17.00 -15.02
C ALA A 240 -27.21 18.32 -14.63
N ALA A 241 -26.59 18.40 -13.45
CA ALA A 241 -25.85 19.58 -13.00
C ALA A 241 -24.69 19.92 -13.96
N ARG A 242 -23.90 18.91 -14.34
CA ARG A 242 -22.78 19.07 -15.28
C ARG A 242 -23.26 19.57 -16.64
N ARG A 243 -24.29 18.94 -17.22
CA ARG A 243 -24.86 19.34 -18.52
C ARG A 243 -25.45 20.76 -18.49
N ALA A 244 -26.08 21.16 -17.39
CA ALA A 244 -26.61 22.51 -17.25
C ALA A 244 -25.52 23.58 -17.29
N GLN A 245 -24.34 23.30 -16.74
CA GLN A 245 -23.21 24.22 -16.73
C GLN A 245 -22.34 24.16 -18.00
N GLN A 246 -22.45 23.10 -18.80
CA GLN A 246 -21.63 22.87 -19.99
C GLN A 246 -22.08 23.67 -21.23
N LYS A 247 -23.31 24.20 -21.25
CA LYS A 247 -23.95 24.75 -22.46
C LYS A 247 -23.16 25.86 -23.20
N ASP A 248 -22.29 26.59 -22.50
CA ASP A 248 -21.51 27.70 -23.06
C ASP A 248 -19.99 27.56 -22.81
N VAL A 249 -19.51 26.33 -22.55
CA VAL A 249 -18.09 26.07 -22.21
C VAL A 249 -17.40 25.31 -23.33
N VAL A 250 -16.27 25.82 -23.81
CA VAL A 250 -15.37 25.08 -24.71
C VAL A 250 -14.62 24.04 -23.88
N LEU A 251 -14.91 22.77 -24.11
CA LEU A 251 -14.19 21.66 -23.50
C LEU A 251 -12.99 21.26 -24.36
N GLY A 252 -11.87 20.94 -23.71
CA GLY A 252 -10.71 20.36 -24.38
C GLY A 252 -10.96 18.91 -24.82
N GLU A 253 -10.11 18.39 -25.70
CA GLU A 253 -10.17 17.01 -26.20
C GLU A 253 -10.33 15.98 -25.06
N GLY A 254 -11.35 15.12 -25.19
CA GLY A 254 -11.62 14.01 -24.28
C GLY A 254 -12.39 14.36 -23.00
N ASP A 255 -12.69 15.64 -22.74
CA ASP A 255 -13.49 16.05 -21.57
C ASP A 255 -15.01 15.96 -21.79
N ASP A 256 -15.47 15.66 -23.00
CA ASP A 256 -16.88 15.53 -23.43
C ASP A 256 -17.40 14.07 -23.48
N HIS A 257 -16.56 13.06 -23.27
CA HIS A 257 -16.90 11.66 -23.59
C HIS A 257 -17.77 10.94 -22.55
N GLU A 258 -18.81 10.24 -23.04
CA GLU A 258 -19.80 9.50 -22.24
C GLU A 258 -19.28 8.21 -21.59
N ALA A 259 -18.14 7.68 -22.06
CA ALA A 259 -17.53 6.46 -21.51
C ALA A 259 -17.21 6.55 -20.00
N ARG A 260 -17.16 7.77 -19.45
CA ARG A 260 -16.89 8.09 -18.04
C ARG A 260 -18.07 7.86 -17.07
N PHE A 261 -19.25 7.43 -17.54
CA PHE A 261 -20.47 7.48 -16.71
C PHE A 261 -20.91 6.16 -16.08
N ARG A 262 -20.24 5.03 -16.34
CA ARG A 262 -20.62 3.74 -15.72
C ARG A 262 -19.71 3.37 -14.56
N GLN A 263 -20.16 3.73 -13.36
CA GLN A 263 -19.56 3.37 -12.07
C GLN A 263 -19.54 1.85 -11.89
N ILE A 264 -18.36 1.26 -11.65
CA ILE A 264 -18.18 -0.17 -11.32
C ILE A 264 -17.64 -0.36 -9.90
N ASN A 265 -17.86 0.63 -9.04
CA ASN A 265 -17.40 0.71 -7.66
C ASN A 265 -15.86 0.71 -7.55
N GLU A 266 -15.16 1.39 -8.47
CA GLU A 266 -13.70 1.51 -8.44
C GLU A 266 -13.20 2.00 -7.07
N LEU A 267 -13.87 3.02 -6.49
CA LEU A 267 -13.56 3.54 -5.15
C LEU A 267 -13.56 2.45 -4.07
N LYS A 268 -14.50 1.50 -4.12
CA LYS A 268 -14.56 0.38 -3.15
C LYS A 268 -13.26 -0.42 -3.19
N TYR A 269 -12.79 -0.75 -4.38
CA TYR A 269 -11.58 -1.54 -4.57
C TYR A 269 -10.32 -0.72 -4.33
N ALA A 270 -10.32 0.59 -4.63
CA ALA A 270 -9.23 1.49 -4.28
C ALA A 270 -9.06 1.53 -2.76
N LEU A 271 -10.15 1.65 -1.99
CA LEU A 271 -10.11 1.56 -0.53
C LEU A 271 -9.65 0.18 -0.02
N ARG A 272 -10.11 -0.93 -0.63
CA ARG A 272 -9.58 -2.27 -0.29
C ARG A 272 -8.08 -2.37 -0.52
N SER A 273 -7.57 -1.78 -1.61
CA SER A 273 -6.14 -1.78 -1.91
C SER A 273 -5.33 -1.11 -0.80
N VAL A 274 -5.83 -0.01 -0.24
CA VAL A 274 -5.23 0.68 0.92
C VAL A 274 -5.24 -0.23 2.15
N TYR A 275 -6.40 -0.79 2.49
CA TYR A 275 -6.54 -1.70 3.64
C TYR A 275 -5.61 -2.92 3.55
N MET A 276 -5.45 -3.48 2.35
CA MET A 276 -4.63 -4.67 2.12
C MET A 276 -3.13 -4.38 2.07
N PHE A 277 -2.73 -3.21 1.54
CA PHE A 277 -1.36 -2.98 1.09
C PHE A 277 -0.68 -1.71 1.62
N ALA A 278 -1.43 -0.78 2.19
CA ALA A 278 -0.91 0.40 2.89
C ALA A 278 -1.60 0.62 4.26
N PRO A 279 -1.65 -0.39 5.14
CA PRO A 279 -2.35 -0.33 6.42
C PRO A 279 -1.75 0.67 7.44
N TRP A 280 -0.62 1.30 7.11
CA TRP A 280 0.00 2.38 7.87
C TRP A 280 -0.65 3.75 7.65
N VAL A 281 -1.54 3.87 6.64
CA VAL A 281 -2.35 5.07 6.44
C VAL A 281 -3.26 5.26 7.66
N ARG A 282 -3.14 6.43 8.31
CA ARG A 282 -3.86 6.73 9.55
C ARG A 282 -5.34 7.00 9.31
N ARG A 283 -5.68 7.94 8.42
CA ARG A 283 -7.06 8.26 8.01
C ARG A 283 -7.16 8.40 6.50
N ILE A 284 -8.35 8.07 6.00
CA ILE A 284 -8.73 8.25 4.61
C ILE A 284 -9.81 9.34 4.55
N PHE A 285 -9.57 10.39 3.79
CA PHE A 285 -10.53 11.43 3.48
C PHE A 285 -11.05 11.23 2.05
N ILE A 286 -12.36 11.22 1.85
CA ILE A 286 -13.00 11.13 0.55
C ILE A 286 -13.60 12.50 0.25
N ALA A 287 -12.89 13.31 -0.52
CA ALA A 287 -13.34 14.61 -0.99
C ALA A 287 -14.38 14.40 -2.11
N THR A 288 -15.66 14.61 -1.79
CA THR A 288 -16.76 14.36 -2.72
C THR A 288 -18.03 15.13 -2.36
N ASP A 289 -18.74 15.60 -3.38
CA ASP A 289 -20.09 16.16 -3.27
C ASP A 289 -21.19 15.14 -3.62
N SER A 290 -20.81 13.90 -3.98
CA SER A 290 -21.76 12.81 -4.23
C SER A 290 -22.27 12.19 -2.93
N PRO A 291 -23.50 11.62 -2.89
CA PRO A 291 -23.95 10.82 -1.76
C PRO A 291 -22.94 9.71 -1.41
N ALA A 292 -22.87 9.34 -0.13
CA ALA A 292 -22.05 8.21 0.28
C ALA A 292 -22.49 6.94 -0.46
N PRO A 293 -21.56 6.15 -1.04
CA PRO A 293 -21.92 4.90 -1.69
C PRO A 293 -22.65 3.95 -0.74
N GLU A 294 -23.66 3.21 -1.24
CA GLU A 294 -24.48 2.33 -0.39
C GLU A 294 -23.64 1.28 0.36
N TRP A 295 -22.57 0.78 -0.25
CA TRP A 295 -21.69 -0.22 0.35
C TRP A 295 -20.79 0.32 1.47
N LEU A 296 -20.63 1.64 1.60
CA LEU A 296 -19.74 2.27 2.57
C LEU A 296 -20.49 2.49 3.90
N ALA A 297 -19.97 1.88 4.97
CA ALA A 297 -20.41 2.10 6.35
C ALA A 297 -19.65 3.27 6.99
N GLU A 298 -20.24 3.90 8.00
CA GLU A 298 -19.51 4.84 8.84
C GLU A 298 -18.38 4.12 9.58
N HIS A 299 -17.17 4.70 9.54
CA HIS A 299 -15.99 4.11 10.15
C HIS A 299 -15.01 5.20 10.59
N PRO A 300 -14.37 5.11 11.78
CA PRO A 300 -13.48 6.17 12.30
C PRO A 300 -12.27 6.48 11.41
N SER A 301 -11.81 5.51 10.61
CA SER A 301 -10.70 5.70 9.68
C SER A 301 -11.07 6.31 8.33
N VAL A 302 -12.37 6.44 8.00
CA VAL A 302 -12.84 6.95 6.70
C VAL A 302 -13.78 8.13 6.92
N THR A 303 -13.46 9.27 6.32
CA THR A 303 -14.25 10.50 6.47
C THR A 303 -14.61 11.05 5.11
N ILE A 304 -15.90 11.18 4.80
CA ILE A 304 -16.36 11.93 3.63
C ILE A 304 -16.27 13.42 3.97
N VAL A 305 -15.72 14.21 3.06
CA VAL A 305 -15.58 15.66 3.20
C VAL A 305 -16.18 16.34 1.98
N ARG A 306 -17.12 17.27 2.20
CA ARG A 306 -17.75 18.06 1.15
C ARG A 306 -16.84 19.19 0.69
N SER A 307 -16.98 19.60 -0.57
CA SER A 307 -16.18 20.71 -1.12
C SER A 307 -16.37 22.00 -0.32
N GLU A 308 -17.57 22.27 0.20
CA GLU A 308 -17.86 23.44 1.05
C GLU A 308 -17.05 23.49 2.35
N GLU A 309 -16.55 22.36 2.83
CA GLU A 309 -15.77 22.27 4.08
C GLU A 309 -14.30 22.65 3.88
N PHE A 310 -13.77 22.59 2.65
CA PHE A 310 -12.35 22.85 2.38
C PHE A 310 -12.07 23.86 1.26
N PHE A 311 -13.07 24.30 0.50
CA PHE A 311 -12.89 25.42 -0.42
C PHE A 311 -12.81 26.74 0.35
N SER A 312 -11.76 27.53 0.08
CA SER A 312 -11.59 28.84 0.71
C SER A 312 -12.71 29.83 0.37
N ASP A 313 -13.30 29.68 -0.82
CA ASP A 313 -14.45 30.46 -1.27
C ASP A 313 -15.55 29.51 -1.77
N PRO A 314 -16.53 29.16 -0.92
CA PRO A 314 -17.63 28.30 -1.32
C PRO A 314 -18.53 28.87 -2.43
N SER A 315 -18.46 30.18 -2.74
CA SER A 315 -19.31 30.79 -3.77
C SER A 315 -18.97 30.33 -5.19
N VAL A 316 -17.80 29.72 -5.39
CA VAL A 316 -17.39 29.16 -6.69
C VAL A 316 -17.91 27.75 -6.96
N LEU A 317 -18.55 27.12 -5.96
CA LEU A 317 -19.14 25.80 -6.07
C LEU A 317 -20.56 25.85 -6.70
N PRO A 318 -21.05 24.73 -7.27
CA PRO A 318 -20.35 23.46 -7.46
C PRO A 318 -19.38 23.50 -8.63
N THR A 319 -18.34 22.67 -8.58
CA THR A 319 -17.35 22.50 -9.65
C THR A 319 -17.37 21.07 -10.20
N HIS A 320 -17.08 20.93 -11.48
CA HIS A 320 -16.86 19.66 -12.19
C HIS A 320 -15.40 19.51 -12.63
N ASN A 321 -14.50 20.27 -12.00
CA ASN A 321 -13.09 20.33 -12.31
C ASN A 321 -12.26 19.69 -11.20
N SER A 322 -11.63 18.54 -11.50
CA SER A 322 -10.75 17.89 -10.53
C SER A 322 -9.59 18.80 -10.10
N GLN A 323 -9.06 19.64 -11.00
CA GLN A 323 -7.95 20.55 -10.68
C GLN A 323 -8.38 21.63 -9.67
N ALA A 324 -9.63 22.08 -9.73
CA ALA A 324 -10.20 23.01 -8.75
C ALA A 324 -10.27 22.37 -7.36
N VAL A 325 -10.72 21.11 -7.28
CA VAL A 325 -10.78 20.33 -6.04
C VAL A 325 -9.37 20.06 -5.50
N GLU A 326 -8.48 19.53 -6.35
CA GLU A 326 -7.10 19.16 -6.05
C GLU A 326 -6.29 20.32 -5.47
N CYS A 327 -6.53 21.56 -5.92
CA CYS A 327 -5.82 22.74 -5.44
C CYS A 327 -6.30 23.27 -4.08
N GLN A 328 -7.35 22.68 -3.50
CA GLN A 328 -7.92 23.09 -2.20
C GLN A 328 -7.83 21.99 -1.12
N LEU A 329 -7.40 20.76 -1.45
CA LEU A 329 -7.40 19.62 -0.53
C LEU A 329 -6.57 19.84 0.75
N HIS A 330 -5.55 20.70 0.72
CA HIS A 330 -4.72 20.98 1.90
C HIS A 330 -5.45 21.76 3.00
N HIS A 331 -6.67 22.24 2.75
CA HIS A 331 -7.54 22.90 3.72
C HIS A 331 -8.41 21.95 4.52
N ILE A 332 -8.48 20.65 4.16
CA ILE A 332 -9.29 19.67 4.89
C ILE A 332 -8.90 19.67 6.37
N GLU A 333 -9.88 19.90 7.24
CA GLU A 333 -9.67 19.94 8.67
C GLU A 333 -9.23 18.56 9.19
N GLY A 334 -8.21 18.55 10.05
CA GLY A 334 -7.67 17.31 10.63
C GLY A 334 -6.79 16.48 9.70
N LEU A 335 -6.54 16.93 8.45
CA LEU A 335 -5.54 16.36 7.55
C LEU A 335 -4.13 16.58 8.10
N SER A 336 -3.35 15.50 8.16
CA SER A 336 -1.95 15.52 8.61
C SER A 336 -1.04 16.36 7.70
N GLU A 337 0.13 16.74 8.23
CA GLU A 337 1.14 17.48 7.46
C GLU A 337 1.64 16.66 6.26
N HIS A 338 1.72 15.33 6.37
CA HIS A 338 2.14 14.44 5.28
C HIS A 338 0.92 13.65 4.82
N PHE A 339 0.57 13.72 3.54
CA PHE A 339 -0.56 12.97 3.04
C PHE A 339 -0.30 12.47 1.62
N LEU A 340 -1.04 11.45 1.22
CA LEU A 340 -1.10 10.96 -0.13
C LEU A 340 -2.37 11.48 -0.80
N TYR A 341 -2.28 11.84 -2.07
CA TYR A 341 -3.44 12.05 -2.93
C TYR A 341 -3.63 10.86 -3.87
N SER A 342 -4.86 10.43 -4.09
CA SER A 342 -5.22 9.36 -5.02
C SER A 342 -6.58 9.62 -5.68
N ASN A 343 -6.80 8.99 -6.83
CA ASN A 343 -8.12 8.87 -7.46
C ASN A 343 -8.66 7.44 -7.26
N ASP A 344 -9.93 7.23 -7.60
CA ASP A 344 -10.60 5.92 -7.53
C ASP A 344 -10.11 4.92 -8.58
N ASP A 345 -9.47 5.39 -9.65
CA ASP A 345 -8.82 4.58 -10.68
C ASP A 345 -7.38 4.14 -10.33
N MET A 346 -6.81 4.65 -9.22
CA MET A 346 -5.46 4.35 -8.77
C MET A 346 -5.46 3.32 -7.64
N PHE A 347 -4.67 2.25 -7.81
CA PHE A 347 -4.64 1.15 -6.86
C PHE A 347 -3.23 0.84 -6.36
N PHE A 348 -3.13 0.50 -5.07
CA PHE A 348 -1.96 -0.20 -4.54
C PHE A 348 -1.98 -1.64 -5.07
N GLY A 349 -0.89 -2.08 -5.72
CA GLY A 349 -0.81 -3.37 -6.39
C GLY A 349 -0.28 -4.51 -5.51
N ARG A 350 0.47 -4.17 -4.46
CA ARG A 350 1.08 -5.09 -3.49
C ARG A 350 1.45 -4.30 -2.22
N PRO A 351 1.81 -4.97 -1.10
CA PRO A 351 2.24 -4.27 0.11
C PRO A 351 3.37 -3.26 -0.16
N VAL A 352 3.21 -2.04 0.33
CA VAL A 352 4.21 -0.96 0.25
C VAL A 352 4.43 -0.32 1.62
N SER A 353 5.60 0.28 1.79
CA SER A 353 6.02 0.99 3.00
C SER A 353 6.01 2.51 2.80
N PRO A 354 5.91 3.30 3.90
CA PRO A 354 5.99 4.76 3.83
C PRO A 354 7.25 5.29 3.15
N ASP A 355 8.38 4.57 3.21
CA ASP A 355 9.65 4.99 2.61
C ASP A 355 9.60 5.06 1.08
N LEU A 356 8.60 4.44 0.46
CA LEU A 356 8.34 4.60 -0.97
C LEU A 356 7.97 6.05 -1.32
N PHE A 357 7.32 6.75 -0.38
CA PHE A 357 6.70 8.07 -0.55
C PHE A 357 7.40 9.20 0.21
N PHE A 358 8.07 8.89 1.32
CA PHE A 358 8.74 9.89 2.15
C PHE A 358 10.12 9.41 2.59
N THR A 359 11.02 10.34 2.87
CA THR A 359 12.23 10.05 3.66
C THR A 359 11.92 10.18 5.15
N PRO A 360 12.75 9.61 6.06
CA PRO A 360 12.65 9.86 7.50
C PRO A 360 12.63 11.35 7.89
N GLY A 361 13.33 12.19 7.13
CA GLY A 361 13.32 13.66 7.31
C GLY A 361 12.09 14.40 6.76
N GLY A 362 11.04 13.70 6.30
CA GLY A 362 9.82 14.33 5.77
C GLY A 362 9.96 14.95 4.37
N ILE A 363 10.96 14.55 3.57
CA ILE A 363 11.08 14.90 2.15
C ILE A 363 10.17 13.96 1.35
N THR A 364 9.36 14.50 0.43
CA THR A 364 8.48 13.67 -0.43
C THR A 364 9.26 12.99 -1.56
N LYS A 365 8.79 11.84 -2.00
CA LYS A 365 9.39 11.02 -3.06
C LYS A 365 8.36 10.74 -4.14
N PHE A 366 8.41 11.46 -5.25
CA PHE A 366 7.40 11.34 -6.31
C PHE A 366 7.89 10.47 -7.47
N ILE A 367 6.97 9.76 -8.12
CA ILE A 367 7.29 8.84 -9.22
C ILE A 367 7.11 9.58 -10.55
N GLU A 368 8.22 9.80 -11.24
CA GLU A 368 8.24 10.45 -12.56
C GLU A 368 7.88 9.44 -13.65
N ALA A 369 7.03 9.84 -14.60
CA ALA A 369 6.68 9.01 -15.74
C ALA A 369 7.70 9.13 -16.88
N GLU A 370 7.75 8.11 -17.73
CA GLU A 370 8.52 8.18 -18.97
C GLU A 370 7.92 9.17 -19.99
N THR A 371 6.63 9.46 -19.87
CA THR A 371 5.88 10.38 -20.73
C THR A 371 6.39 11.81 -20.62
N ARG A 372 6.68 12.44 -21.77
CA ARG A 372 7.17 13.82 -21.84
C ARG A 372 6.01 14.80 -21.98
N ILE A 373 6.12 15.93 -21.29
CA ILE A 373 5.21 17.06 -21.48
C ILE A 373 5.48 17.67 -22.86
N GLY A 374 4.46 17.74 -23.71
CA GLY A 374 4.60 18.21 -25.09
C GLY A 374 5.14 19.64 -25.21
N LEU A 375 5.63 19.98 -26.41
CA LEU A 375 6.14 21.31 -26.74
C LEU A 375 4.99 22.32 -27.00
N GLY A 376 5.36 23.60 -27.10
CA GLY A 376 4.45 24.71 -27.38
C GLY A 376 3.71 25.26 -26.16
N GLU A 377 3.03 26.39 -26.37
CA GLU A 377 2.14 27.01 -25.38
C GLU A 377 0.77 26.33 -25.33
N ASN A 378 -0.10 26.72 -24.40
CA ASN A 378 -1.45 26.18 -24.22
C ASN A 378 -2.36 26.49 -25.41
N ALA A 379 -3.41 25.69 -25.59
CA ALA A 379 -4.45 25.96 -26.59
C ALA A 379 -5.79 25.38 -26.15
N ALA A 380 -6.89 26.02 -26.58
CA ALA A 380 -8.23 25.71 -26.09
C ALA A 380 -8.69 24.29 -26.45
N GLU A 381 -8.24 23.77 -27.60
CA GLU A 381 -8.56 22.45 -28.10
C GLU A 381 -7.83 21.32 -27.37
N ARG A 382 -6.72 21.61 -26.67
CA ARG A 382 -5.97 20.57 -25.93
C ARG A 382 -6.70 20.16 -24.66
N SER A 383 -6.47 18.90 -24.25
CA SER A 383 -6.99 18.41 -22.98
C SER A 383 -6.53 19.28 -21.79
N GLY A 384 -7.38 19.40 -20.77
CA GLY A 384 -7.04 20.15 -19.55
C GLY A 384 -5.80 19.61 -18.82
N PHE A 385 -5.51 18.32 -18.96
CA PHE A 385 -4.29 17.69 -18.46
C PHE A 385 -3.03 18.25 -19.16
N GLU A 386 -3.03 18.29 -20.50
CA GLU A 386 -1.90 18.78 -21.28
C GLU A 386 -1.66 20.28 -21.11
N ASN A 387 -2.74 21.06 -21.00
CA ASN A 387 -2.67 22.49 -20.75
C ASN A 387 -2.11 22.77 -19.34
N ALA A 388 -2.63 22.13 -18.30
CA ALA A 388 -2.15 22.36 -16.93
C ALA A 388 -0.66 22.02 -16.76
N ALA A 389 -0.16 20.95 -17.39
CA ALA A 389 1.26 20.62 -17.35
C ALA A 389 2.16 21.73 -17.94
N ARG A 390 1.68 22.43 -18.98
CA ARG A 390 2.37 23.57 -19.59
C ARG A 390 2.25 24.85 -18.76
N VAL A 391 1.09 25.12 -18.15
CA VAL A 391 0.94 26.21 -17.16
C VAL A 391 1.96 26.01 -16.03
N ASN A 392 1.97 24.83 -15.43
CA ASN A 392 2.87 24.46 -14.35
C ASN A 392 4.34 24.66 -14.78
N ARG A 393 4.74 24.17 -15.96
CA ARG A 393 6.09 24.35 -16.51
C ARG A 393 6.47 25.83 -16.60
N LYS A 394 5.57 26.67 -17.11
CA LYS A 394 5.82 28.11 -17.29
C LYS A 394 6.00 28.82 -15.96
N LEU A 395 5.15 28.52 -14.97
CA LEU A 395 5.26 29.09 -13.61
C LEU A 395 6.59 28.69 -12.95
N LEU A 396 6.96 27.42 -13.04
CA LEU A 396 8.22 26.92 -12.48
C LEU A 396 9.44 27.50 -13.19
N TRP A 397 9.37 27.66 -14.52
CA TRP A 397 10.43 28.32 -15.27
C TRP A 397 10.58 29.78 -14.85
N ASN A 398 9.50 30.55 -14.79
CA ASN A 398 9.54 31.95 -14.37
C ASN A 398 10.10 32.11 -12.95
N ARG A 399 9.76 31.18 -12.04
CA ARG A 399 10.16 31.24 -10.63
C ARG A 399 11.58 30.76 -10.37
N PHE A 400 12.05 29.74 -11.08
CA PHE A 400 13.30 29.02 -10.76
C PHE A 400 14.32 28.96 -11.91
N GLY A 401 13.97 29.41 -13.11
CA GLY A 401 14.85 29.30 -14.29
C GLY A 401 15.04 27.86 -14.79
N ARG A 402 14.12 26.95 -14.46
CA ARG A 402 14.19 25.51 -14.78
C ARG A 402 12.88 25.04 -15.41
N ILE A 403 12.98 24.26 -16.49
CA ILE A 403 11.83 23.66 -17.16
C ILE A 403 11.58 22.23 -16.67
N THR A 404 10.31 21.84 -16.58
CA THR A 404 9.89 20.45 -16.34
C THR A 404 9.67 19.74 -17.68
N THR A 405 10.09 18.48 -17.79
CA THR A 405 10.09 17.75 -19.07
C THR A 405 9.19 16.52 -19.08
N ARG A 406 8.80 16.01 -17.90
CA ARG A 406 8.09 14.74 -17.76
C ARG A 406 6.84 14.90 -16.91
N HIS A 407 5.83 14.07 -17.21
CA HIS A 407 4.68 13.89 -16.35
C HIS A 407 5.02 13.01 -15.15
N LEU A 408 4.05 12.81 -14.26
CA LEU A 408 4.14 11.85 -13.17
C LEU A 408 3.39 10.58 -13.50
N GLU A 409 3.80 9.47 -12.89
CA GLU A 409 3.02 8.25 -12.95
C GLU A 409 1.66 8.47 -12.28
N HIS A 410 0.60 7.98 -12.92
CA HIS A 410 -0.77 8.15 -12.42
C HIS A 410 -1.05 7.11 -11.32
N CYS A 411 -0.58 7.45 -10.12
CA CYS A 411 -0.61 6.64 -8.91
C CYS A 411 -0.66 7.55 -7.66
N ALA A 412 -0.81 6.96 -6.47
CA ALA A 412 -0.83 7.72 -5.23
C ALA A 412 0.38 8.64 -5.11
N ALA A 413 0.15 9.93 -4.85
CA ALA A 413 1.19 10.96 -4.91
C ALA A 413 1.41 11.58 -3.52
N PRO A 414 2.66 11.71 -3.02
CA PRO A 414 2.92 12.28 -1.70
C PRO A 414 2.96 13.80 -1.71
N LEU A 415 2.25 14.42 -0.77
CA LEU A 415 2.18 15.85 -0.57
C LEU A 415 2.46 16.23 0.88
N ARG A 416 2.78 17.51 1.06
CA ARG A 416 2.90 18.16 2.35
C ARG A 416 1.98 19.36 2.43
N ARG A 417 1.13 19.39 3.46
CA ARG A 417 0.12 20.44 3.65
C ARG A 417 0.77 21.82 3.66
N SER A 418 1.83 22.00 4.45
CA SER A 418 2.57 23.27 4.54
C SER A 418 3.20 23.73 3.22
N VAL A 419 3.59 22.80 2.35
CA VAL A 419 4.21 23.11 1.05
C VAL A 419 3.13 23.54 0.05
N VAL A 420 1.97 22.88 0.02
CA VAL A 420 0.83 23.34 -0.81
C VAL A 420 0.37 24.72 -0.35
N SER A 421 0.19 24.95 0.96
CA SER A 421 -0.17 26.28 1.49
C SER A 421 0.87 27.35 1.15
N LYS A 422 2.15 26.98 1.06
CA LYS A 422 3.21 27.91 0.62
C LYS A 422 3.06 28.23 -0.86
N MET A 423 2.80 27.24 -1.71
CA MET A 423 2.55 27.45 -3.13
C MET A 423 1.35 28.36 -3.36
N GLU A 424 0.25 28.14 -2.63
CA GLU A 424 -0.96 28.99 -2.72
C GLU A 424 -0.65 30.46 -2.40
N ARG A 425 0.21 30.74 -1.42
CA ARG A 425 0.67 32.10 -1.12
C ARG A 425 1.61 32.69 -2.17
N GLU A 426 2.42 31.87 -2.84
CA GLU A 426 3.35 32.31 -3.89
C GLU A 426 2.68 32.48 -5.26
N PHE A 427 1.62 31.72 -5.53
CA PHE A 427 0.84 31.72 -6.78
C PHE A 427 -0.66 31.96 -6.51
N PRO A 428 -1.03 33.03 -5.79
CA PRO A 428 -2.40 33.20 -5.29
C PRO A 428 -3.41 33.38 -6.43
N GLU A 429 -2.99 33.99 -7.54
CA GLU A 429 -3.86 34.23 -8.68
C GLU A 429 -4.19 32.94 -9.43
N GLU A 430 -3.20 32.06 -9.60
CA GLU A 430 -3.34 30.77 -10.27
C GLU A 430 -4.21 29.81 -9.45
N PHE A 431 -4.02 29.76 -8.13
CA PHE A 431 -4.87 28.99 -7.22
C PHE A 431 -6.32 29.51 -7.25
N ARG A 432 -6.52 30.82 -7.09
CA ARG A 432 -7.87 31.43 -7.10
C ARG A 432 -8.60 31.19 -8.42
N LYS A 433 -7.93 31.37 -9.55
CA LYS A 433 -8.51 31.11 -10.89
C LYS A 433 -8.88 29.64 -11.07
N THR A 434 -7.99 28.73 -10.67
CA THR A 434 -8.23 27.29 -10.79
C THR A 434 -9.38 26.85 -9.89
N ALA A 435 -9.40 27.28 -8.62
CA ALA A 435 -10.50 27.02 -7.69
C ALA A 435 -11.85 27.54 -8.23
N ALA A 436 -11.85 28.70 -8.88
CA ALA A 436 -13.06 29.29 -9.49
C ALA A 436 -13.49 28.65 -10.83
N SER A 437 -12.68 27.73 -11.39
CA SER A 437 -12.96 27.13 -12.69
C SER A 437 -13.89 25.93 -12.56
N ARG A 438 -15.10 26.05 -13.11
CA ARG A 438 -16.14 25.00 -13.07
C ARG A 438 -15.78 23.76 -13.89
N PHE A 439 -15.03 23.94 -14.98
CA PHE A 439 -14.46 22.88 -15.81
C PHE A 439 -12.98 23.12 -15.98
N ARG A 440 -12.23 22.09 -16.39
CA ARG A 440 -10.82 22.23 -16.72
C ARG A 440 -10.65 23.28 -17.82
N ALA A 441 -9.86 24.30 -17.54
CA ALA A 441 -9.57 25.38 -18.47
C ALA A 441 -8.09 25.38 -18.88
N ALA A 442 -7.79 26.01 -20.01
CA ALA A 442 -6.46 26.03 -20.59
C ALA A 442 -5.41 26.77 -19.73
N ASP A 443 -5.85 27.53 -18.74
CA ASP A 443 -5.00 28.31 -17.82
C ASP A 443 -5.02 27.77 -16.37
N ASN A 444 -5.68 26.63 -16.13
CA ASN A 444 -5.68 25.99 -14.81
C ASN A 444 -4.32 25.35 -14.48
N ILE A 445 -3.97 25.33 -13.20
CA ILE A 445 -2.85 24.56 -12.68
C ILE A 445 -3.31 23.16 -12.27
N SER A 446 -2.40 22.18 -12.30
CA SER A 446 -2.63 20.90 -11.63
C SER A 446 -1.65 20.76 -10.47
N VAL A 447 -2.17 20.90 -9.25
CA VAL A 447 -1.35 20.89 -8.03
C VAL A 447 -0.80 19.51 -7.76
N THR A 448 -1.67 18.50 -7.70
CA THR A 448 -1.30 17.12 -7.35
C THR A 448 -0.59 16.41 -8.49
N ASN A 449 -0.81 16.82 -9.75
CA ASN A 449 -0.11 16.32 -10.91
C ASN A 449 0.94 17.34 -11.40
N SER A 450 2.22 17.04 -11.15
CA SER A 450 3.43 17.79 -11.52
C SER A 450 3.72 19.10 -10.76
N PHE A 451 2.78 20.02 -10.50
CA PHE A 451 3.15 21.35 -9.99
C PHE A 451 3.80 21.28 -8.60
N TYR A 452 3.12 20.63 -7.66
CA TYR A 452 3.63 20.43 -6.30
C TYR A 452 5.00 19.73 -6.31
N HIS A 453 5.09 18.65 -7.07
CA HIS A 453 6.25 17.75 -7.03
C HIS A 453 7.51 18.43 -7.55
N TYR A 454 7.42 19.15 -8.66
CA TYR A 454 8.55 19.90 -9.18
C TYR A 454 8.84 21.18 -8.39
N TYR A 455 7.82 21.86 -7.83
CA TYR A 455 8.05 22.97 -6.90
C TYR A 455 8.81 22.50 -5.65
N ALA A 456 8.37 21.39 -5.07
CA ALA A 456 9.02 20.78 -3.92
C ALA A 456 10.44 20.32 -4.26
N LEU A 457 10.66 19.71 -5.44
CA LEU A 457 12.01 19.34 -5.91
C LEU A 457 12.93 20.57 -6.03
N LEU A 458 12.48 21.60 -6.73
CA LEU A 458 13.26 22.82 -6.99
C LEU A 458 13.52 23.65 -5.74
N THR A 459 12.80 23.38 -4.65
CA THR A 459 13.02 24.01 -3.35
C THR A 459 13.66 23.08 -2.30
N GLY A 460 14.13 21.88 -2.70
CA GLY A 460 14.83 20.94 -1.83
C GLY A 460 13.95 20.18 -0.84
N ARG A 461 12.66 20.03 -1.14
CA ARG A 461 11.63 19.38 -0.30
C ARG A 461 11.05 18.10 -0.91
N ALA A 462 11.48 17.75 -2.12
CA ALA A 462 11.18 16.46 -2.75
C ALA A 462 12.41 15.88 -3.45
N VAL A 463 12.39 14.57 -3.67
CA VAL A 463 13.29 13.83 -4.55
C VAL A 463 12.48 12.92 -5.48
N THR A 464 13.10 12.41 -6.54
CA THR A 464 12.47 11.43 -7.42
C THR A 464 12.54 10.02 -6.82
N GLN A 465 11.47 9.24 -7.02
CA GLN A 465 11.38 7.83 -6.72
C GLN A 465 11.58 7.02 -8.01
N THR A 466 12.66 6.25 -8.08
CA THR A 466 13.05 5.52 -9.29
C THR A 466 12.88 4.00 -9.19
N ALA A 467 12.55 3.48 -8.01
CA ALA A 467 12.44 2.03 -7.79
C ALA A 467 11.00 1.50 -7.91
N ALA A 468 9.99 2.38 -7.86
CA ALA A 468 8.59 2.00 -7.93
C ALA A 468 8.21 1.41 -9.30
N LYS A 469 7.39 0.36 -9.28
CA LYS A 469 6.83 -0.27 -10.47
C LYS A 469 5.37 0.13 -10.63
N VAL A 470 5.09 0.98 -11.62
CA VAL A 470 3.74 1.44 -11.93
C VAL A 470 3.27 0.84 -13.25
N ARG A 471 1.97 0.60 -13.37
CA ARG A 471 1.34 0.18 -14.63
C ARG A 471 0.07 0.96 -14.92
N TYR A 472 0.10 1.77 -15.96
CA TYR A 472 -1.12 2.33 -16.55
C TYR A 472 -1.79 1.31 -17.48
N ILE A 473 -3.09 1.10 -17.32
CA ILE A 473 -3.91 0.21 -18.16
C ILE A 473 -5.13 1.00 -18.63
N ASP A 474 -5.22 1.16 -19.95
CA ASP A 474 -6.42 1.69 -20.59
C ASP A 474 -7.46 0.56 -20.71
N THR A 475 -8.53 0.65 -19.93
CA THR A 475 -9.59 -0.37 -19.88
C THR A 475 -10.60 -0.27 -21.01
N THR A 476 -10.52 0.80 -21.82
CA THR A 476 -11.35 0.96 -23.02
C THR A 476 -10.74 0.31 -24.25
N MET A 477 -9.48 -0.12 -24.15
CA MET A 477 -8.71 -0.75 -25.24
C MET A 477 -8.61 -2.26 -25.03
N ARG A 478 -8.73 -3.05 -26.11
CA ARG A 478 -8.66 -4.52 -26.03
C ARG A 478 -7.32 -4.99 -25.46
N VAL A 479 -6.24 -4.28 -25.81
CA VAL A 479 -4.89 -4.56 -25.31
C VAL A 479 -4.76 -4.40 -23.80
N GLY A 480 -5.44 -3.41 -23.21
CA GLY A 480 -5.41 -3.17 -21.77
C GLY A 480 -6.17 -4.26 -21.02
N LEU A 481 -7.38 -4.62 -21.47
CA LEU A 481 -8.15 -5.71 -20.87
C LEU A 481 -7.43 -7.06 -20.96
N ASN A 482 -6.76 -7.35 -22.08
CA ASN A 482 -5.95 -8.55 -22.25
C ASN A 482 -4.74 -8.63 -21.30
N TYR A 483 -4.34 -7.51 -20.69
CA TYR A 483 -3.26 -7.47 -19.70
C TYR A 483 -3.73 -7.85 -18.29
N LEU A 484 -5.02 -7.69 -17.96
CA LEU A 484 -5.56 -7.91 -16.61
C LEU A 484 -5.26 -9.33 -16.06
N PRO A 485 -5.41 -10.44 -16.82
CA PRO A 485 -5.06 -11.78 -16.32
C PRO A 485 -3.57 -11.94 -15.99
N LYS A 486 -2.70 -11.27 -16.76
CA LYS A 486 -1.25 -11.25 -16.49
C LYS A 486 -0.93 -10.45 -15.24
N LEU A 487 -1.59 -9.31 -15.03
CA LEU A 487 -1.44 -8.53 -13.81
C LEU A 487 -1.95 -9.31 -12.59
N LEU A 488 -3.12 -9.95 -12.69
CA LEU A 488 -3.72 -10.75 -11.62
C LEU A 488 -2.85 -11.94 -11.20
N SER A 489 -2.25 -12.64 -12.16
CA SER A 489 -1.39 -13.80 -11.88
C SER A 489 -0.04 -13.40 -11.30
N LYS A 490 0.53 -12.26 -11.70
CA LYS A 490 1.86 -11.83 -11.26
C LYS A 490 1.87 -10.97 -10.01
N ARG A 491 0.87 -10.09 -9.84
CA ARG A 491 0.76 -9.10 -8.74
C ARG A 491 2.07 -8.39 -8.42
N ASN A 492 2.83 -8.05 -9.45
CA ASN A 492 4.24 -7.65 -9.33
C ASN A 492 4.47 -6.14 -9.55
N MET A 493 3.41 -5.36 -9.44
CA MET A 493 3.42 -3.89 -9.54
C MET A 493 3.17 -3.29 -8.17
N ASP A 494 3.89 -2.21 -7.83
CA ASP A 494 3.63 -1.40 -6.63
C ASP A 494 2.29 -0.68 -6.77
N PHE A 495 2.03 -0.16 -7.97
CA PHE A 495 0.80 0.54 -8.32
C PHE A 495 0.33 0.14 -9.70
N PHE A 496 -0.98 0.23 -9.90
CA PHE A 496 -1.54 0.24 -11.23
C PHE A 496 -2.74 1.18 -11.29
N CYS A 497 -3.02 1.67 -12.48
CA CYS A 497 -4.22 2.46 -12.76
C CYS A 497 -5.06 1.78 -13.83
N LEU A 498 -6.37 1.79 -13.62
CA LEU A 498 -7.38 1.33 -14.58
C LEU A 498 -8.17 2.54 -15.09
N ASN A 499 -7.70 3.18 -16.16
CA ASN A 499 -8.30 4.42 -16.65
C ASN A 499 -9.08 4.19 -17.95
N ASP A 500 -9.88 5.19 -18.31
CA ASP A 500 -10.66 5.23 -19.54
C ASP A 500 -10.01 6.11 -20.60
N GLY A 501 -9.73 5.52 -21.75
CA GLY A 501 -9.32 6.23 -22.95
C GLY A 501 -10.48 6.99 -23.60
N SER A 502 -10.13 8.00 -24.40
CA SER A 502 -11.11 8.80 -25.14
C SER A 502 -11.69 8.06 -26.34
N PHE A 503 -11.10 6.95 -26.79
CA PHE A 503 -11.51 6.25 -28.01
C PHE A 503 -11.74 4.76 -27.73
N PRO A 504 -12.90 4.38 -27.16
CA PRO A 504 -13.14 3.00 -26.73
C PRO A 504 -13.24 2.01 -27.91
N GLU A 505 -12.53 0.88 -27.79
CA GLU A 505 -12.60 -0.28 -28.71
C GLU A 505 -13.51 -1.41 -28.16
N VAL A 506 -13.93 -1.28 -26.91
CA VAL A 506 -14.64 -2.30 -26.13
C VAL A 506 -15.97 -1.74 -25.65
N ASP A 507 -17.01 -2.58 -25.70
CA ASP A 507 -18.33 -2.24 -25.18
C ASP A 507 -18.31 -2.01 -23.66
N ALA A 508 -19.17 -1.10 -23.18
CA ALA A 508 -19.20 -0.71 -21.78
C ALA A 508 -19.61 -1.86 -20.83
N ASP A 509 -20.53 -2.75 -21.24
CA ASP A 509 -20.92 -3.92 -20.43
C ASP A 509 -19.79 -4.96 -20.37
N GLU A 510 -19.11 -5.18 -21.50
CA GLU A 510 -17.95 -6.08 -21.56
C GLU A 510 -16.81 -5.57 -20.65
N ARG A 511 -16.46 -4.27 -20.75
CA ARG A 511 -15.47 -3.61 -19.89
C ARG A 511 -15.87 -3.75 -18.43
N ALA A 512 -17.09 -3.36 -18.07
CA ALA A 512 -17.56 -3.38 -16.69
C ALA A 512 -17.45 -4.76 -16.06
N LYS A 513 -17.86 -5.81 -16.79
CA LYS A 513 -17.77 -7.20 -16.34
C LYS A 513 -16.31 -7.62 -16.11
N LEU A 514 -15.42 -7.38 -17.08
CA LEU A 514 -14.02 -7.82 -17.00
C LEU A 514 -13.23 -7.08 -15.92
N VAL A 515 -13.44 -5.78 -15.78
CA VAL A 515 -12.78 -4.97 -14.74
C VAL A 515 -13.31 -5.32 -13.35
N THR A 516 -14.62 -5.51 -13.19
CA THR A 516 -15.21 -5.93 -11.89
C THR A 516 -14.68 -7.30 -11.47
N ASP A 517 -14.69 -8.29 -12.37
CA ASP A 517 -14.14 -9.63 -12.10
C ASP A 517 -12.65 -9.57 -11.72
N PHE A 518 -11.87 -8.73 -12.42
CA PHE A 518 -10.48 -8.49 -12.07
C PHE A 518 -10.33 -7.88 -10.67
N LEU A 519 -11.07 -6.82 -10.34
CA LEU A 519 -10.96 -6.11 -9.06
C LEU A 519 -11.42 -6.98 -7.89
N GLU A 520 -12.48 -7.76 -8.04
CA GLU A 520 -12.95 -8.73 -7.03
C GLU A 520 -11.87 -9.77 -6.71
N LYS A 521 -11.23 -10.31 -7.76
CA LYS A 521 -10.14 -11.28 -7.61
C LYS A 521 -8.85 -10.62 -7.11
N TYR A 522 -8.57 -9.38 -7.51
CA TYR A 522 -7.34 -8.69 -7.12
C TYR A 522 -7.39 -8.25 -5.66
N PHE A 523 -8.55 -7.80 -5.19
CA PHE A 523 -8.78 -7.29 -3.84
C PHE A 523 -9.91 -8.06 -3.13
N PRO A 524 -9.72 -9.36 -2.82
CA PRO A 524 -10.81 -10.19 -2.32
C PRO A 524 -11.14 -9.94 -0.84
N ILE A 525 -10.23 -9.30 -0.09
CA ILE A 525 -10.41 -9.06 1.34
C ILE A 525 -11.25 -7.80 1.54
N LYS A 526 -12.46 -7.98 2.09
CA LYS A 526 -13.32 -6.84 2.47
C LYS A 526 -12.64 -5.97 3.53
N ALA A 527 -12.72 -4.65 3.35
CA ALA A 527 -12.29 -3.70 4.36
C ALA A 527 -13.35 -3.53 5.46
N PRO A 528 -12.97 -3.09 6.67
CA PRO A 528 -13.89 -2.98 7.82
C PRO A 528 -15.04 -1.96 7.64
N TRP A 529 -14.90 -1.03 6.69
CA TRP A 529 -15.91 -0.03 6.35
C TRP A 529 -16.87 -0.47 5.23
N GLU A 530 -16.83 -1.74 4.83
CA GLU A 530 -17.83 -2.30 3.90
C GLU A 530 -18.99 -2.94 4.68
N LYS A 531 -20.22 -2.66 4.23
CA LYS A 531 -21.44 -3.26 4.79
C LYS A 531 -21.57 -4.77 4.54
#